data_AF-A0A819EZU2-F1
#
_entry.id   AF-A0A819EZU2-F1
#
_cell.length_a   1.000
_cell.length_b   1.000
_cell.length_c   1.000
_cell.angle_alpha   90.00
_cell.angle_beta   90.00
_cell.angle_gamma   90.00
#
_symmetry.space_group_name_H-M   'P 1'
#
loop_
_entity.id
_entity.type
_entity.pdbx_description
1 polymer ?
#
loop_
_entity_poly.entity_id
_entity_poly.type
_entity_poly.pdbx_seq_one_letter_code
_entity_poly.pdbx_strand_id
1 'polypeptide(L)'
;MSSSSNNSNPLLQVNIFSRFFYCWLSSLITKSHKQGILHLDDLYDLPDYLKSTSLTNKLEENWLNEIKRCPQNPNLIRATLRTMGWKLMLFGLLLIPLESLNIVQPLLLIYFMKFFEPCSTMFSWQAWLAALTVIMVLLCINLIFHQYVYRIVMCGVQMRLAYSGLIFRKVNEK
;
A
#
# COMPACT_ATOMS: atom_id res chain seq x y z
N MET A 1 12.14 28.22 -14.87
CA MET A 1 11.92 27.17 -15.87
C MET A 1 13.09 26.22 -15.80
N SER A 2 13.04 25.23 -14.92
CA SER A 2 14.01 24.14 -14.91
C SER A 2 13.56 23.10 -15.95
N SER A 3 14.46 22.77 -16.85
CA SER A 3 14.30 21.72 -17.86
C SER A 3 14.03 20.39 -17.15
N SER A 4 12.77 19.97 -17.07
CA SER A 4 12.37 18.67 -16.55
C SER A 4 12.92 17.58 -17.48
N SER A 5 14.11 17.06 -17.17
CA SER A 5 14.55 15.77 -17.69
C SER A 5 13.48 14.76 -17.32
N ASN A 6 12.75 14.25 -18.32
CA ASN A 6 11.63 13.32 -18.16
C ASN A 6 12.15 11.99 -17.60
N ASN A 7 12.26 11.91 -16.27
CA ASN A 7 12.84 10.77 -15.56
C ASN A 7 11.68 9.81 -15.27
N SER A 8 11.26 9.12 -16.32
CA SER A 8 10.08 8.26 -16.34
C SER A 8 10.11 7.26 -15.20
N ASN A 9 9.03 7.23 -14.42
CA ASN A 9 8.96 6.40 -13.24
C ASN A 9 8.92 4.90 -13.60
N PRO A 10 9.91 4.09 -13.16
CA PRO A 10 9.95 2.67 -13.48
C PRO A 10 8.73 1.92 -12.95
N LEU A 11 8.04 2.43 -11.90
CA LEU A 11 6.78 1.88 -11.40
C LEU A 11 5.70 1.71 -12.47
N LEU A 12 5.71 2.53 -13.51
CA LEU A 12 4.72 2.48 -14.60
C LEU A 12 5.06 1.42 -15.66
N GLN A 13 6.32 1.02 -15.75
CA GLN A 13 6.82 0.12 -16.80
C GLN A 13 7.13 -1.29 -16.30
N VAL A 14 7.27 -1.49 -14.99
CA VAL A 14 7.68 -2.78 -14.42
C VAL A 14 6.56 -3.81 -14.34
N ASN A 15 6.94 -5.07 -14.55
CA ASN A 15 6.07 -6.24 -14.39
C ASN A 15 5.48 -6.35 -12.97
N ILE A 16 4.36 -7.04 -12.85
CA ILE A 16 3.63 -7.24 -11.59
C ILE A 16 4.52 -7.84 -10.50
N PHE A 17 5.39 -8.81 -10.85
CA PHE A 17 6.34 -9.41 -9.91
C PHE A 17 7.41 -8.43 -9.42
N SER A 18 7.98 -7.62 -10.33
CA SER A 18 8.96 -6.58 -9.97
C SER A 18 8.32 -5.50 -9.08
N ARG A 19 7.05 -5.17 -9.33
CA ARG A 19 6.27 -4.29 -8.48
C ARG A 19 6.00 -4.91 -7.11
N PHE A 20 5.68 -6.20 -7.06
CA PHE A 20 5.39 -6.93 -5.82
C PHE A 20 6.63 -7.08 -4.92
N PHE A 21 7.79 -7.37 -5.49
CA PHE A 21 9.03 -7.49 -4.71
C PHE A 21 9.80 -6.17 -4.58
N TYR A 22 9.22 -5.04 -5.00
CA TYR A 22 9.87 -3.72 -4.99
C TYR A 22 11.22 -3.67 -5.73
N CYS A 23 11.46 -4.59 -6.67
CA CYS A 23 12.72 -4.68 -7.41
C CYS A 23 13.02 -3.39 -8.20
N TRP A 24 11.98 -2.66 -8.60
CA TRP A 24 12.11 -1.35 -9.25
C TRP A 24 12.88 -0.31 -8.41
N LEU A 25 12.90 -0.45 -7.07
CA LEU A 25 13.61 0.45 -6.18
C LEU A 25 15.11 0.16 -6.14
N SER A 26 15.54 -1.04 -6.55
CA SER A 26 16.94 -1.47 -6.53
C SER A 26 17.85 -0.55 -7.35
N SER A 27 17.38 -0.04 -8.50
CA SER A 27 18.14 0.92 -9.32
C SER A 27 18.43 2.21 -8.55
N LEU A 28 17.44 2.73 -7.81
CA LEU A 28 17.57 3.94 -7.02
C LEU A 28 18.49 3.74 -5.81
N ILE A 29 18.34 2.61 -5.12
CA ILE A 29 19.20 2.24 -3.98
C ILE A 29 20.65 2.11 -4.43
N THR A 30 20.89 1.42 -5.56
CA THR A 30 22.23 1.24 -6.11
C THR A 30 22.85 2.58 -6.52
N LYS A 31 22.05 3.49 -7.12
CA LYS A 31 22.49 4.83 -7.48
C LYS A 31 22.87 5.65 -6.23
N SER A 32 22.01 5.64 -5.21
CA SER A 32 22.27 6.26 -3.91
C SER A 32 23.56 5.73 -3.27
N HIS A 33 23.77 4.42 -3.27
CA HIS A 33 24.98 3.81 -2.70
C HIS A 33 26.26 4.22 -3.43
N LYS A 34 26.22 4.38 -4.76
CA LYS A 34 27.39 4.78 -5.56
C LYS A 34 27.71 6.27 -5.46
N GLN A 35 26.69 7.12 -5.37
CA GLN A 35 26.84 8.58 -5.42
C GLN A 35 26.85 9.25 -4.03
N GLY A 36 26.40 8.54 -2.99
CA GLY A 36 26.35 9.01 -1.60
C GLY A 36 25.18 9.96 -1.30
N ILE A 37 25.02 11.01 -2.10
CA ILE A 37 23.94 12.00 -1.96
C ILE A 37 23.07 11.96 -3.22
N LEU A 38 21.76 11.88 -3.02
CA LEU A 38 20.78 11.91 -4.10
C LEU A 38 20.24 13.34 -4.25
N HIS A 39 20.32 13.90 -5.46
CA HIS A 39 19.74 15.20 -5.76
C HIS A 39 18.29 15.08 -6.25
N LEU A 40 17.57 16.20 -6.29
CA LEU A 40 16.16 16.22 -6.68
C LEU A 40 15.98 15.79 -8.15
N ASP A 41 16.95 16.12 -9.01
CA ASP A 41 16.98 15.74 -10.42
C ASP A 41 17.23 14.23 -10.63
N ASP A 42 17.76 13.54 -9.62
CA ASP A 42 18.01 12.09 -9.68
C ASP A 42 16.76 11.25 -9.36
N LEU A 43 15.74 11.87 -8.78
CA LEU A 43 14.48 11.23 -8.41
C LEU A 43 13.58 11.03 -9.63
N TYR A 44 12.75 9.99 -9.56
CA TYR A 44 11.76 9.71 -10.59
C TYR A 44 10.57 10.68 -10.50
N ASP A 45 9.99 10.99 -11.66
CA ASP A 45 8.77 11.77 -11.74
C ASP A 45 7.62 11.09 -11.01
N LEU A 46 6.75 11.91 -10.41
CA LEU A 46 5.61 11.41 -9.65
C LEU A 46 4.52 10.89 -10.60
N PRO A 47 4.02 9.65 -10.41
CA PRO A 47 2.91 9.12 -11.20
C PRO A 47 1.67 10.02 -11.16
N ASP A 48 0.89 10.05 -12.24
CA ASP A 48 -0.28 10.92 -12.35
C ASP A 48 -1.30 10.74 -11.21
N TYR A 49 -1.46 9.50 -10.73
CA TYR A 49 -2.37 9.20 -9.63
C TYR A 49 -1.91 9.73 -8.26
N LEU A 50 -0.67 10.21 -8.16
CA LEU A 50 -0.09 10.84 -6.97
C LEU A 50 0.09 12.35 -7.13
N LYS A 51 -0.15 12.92 -8.32
CA LYS A 51 -0.10 14.36 -8.53
C LYS A 51 -1.18 15.04 -7.68
N SER A 52 -0.78 16.03 -6.89
CA SER A 52 -1.65 16.77 -5.97
C SER A 52 -2.83 17.42 -6.69
N THR A 53 -2.62 17.91 -7.92
CA THR A 53 -3.67 18.52 -8.75
C THR A 53 -4.81 17.56 -9.05
N SER A 54 -4.51 16.33 -9.49
CA SER A 54 -5.52 15.32 -9.79
C SER A 54 -6.33 14.93 -8.54
N LEU A 55 -5.64 14.73 -7.41
CA LEU A 55 -6.26 14.35 -6.15
C LEU A 55 -7.13 15.47 -5.56
N THR A 56 -6.64 16.71 -5.62
CA THR A 56 -7.37 17.90 -5.16
C THR A 56 -8.62 18.13 -6.00
N ASN A 57 -8.51 18.07 -7.34
CA ASN A 57 -9.65 18.23 -8.24
C ASN A 57 -10.77 17.21 -7.93
N LYS A 58 -10.40 15.93 -7.73
CA LYS A 58 -11.38 14.88 -7.40
C LYS A 58 -12.06 15.10 -6.05
N LEU A 59 -11.30 15.54 -5.04
CA LEU A 59 -11.88 15.83 -3.73
C LEU A 59 -12.79 17.06 -3.78
N GLU A 60 -12.37 18.10 -4.50
CA GLU A 60 -13.12 19.34 -4.68
C GLU A 60 -14.44 19.11 -5.43
N GLU A 61 -14.43 18.34 -6.51
CA GLU A 61 -15.64 17.96 -7.24
C GLU A 61 -16.64 17.25 -6.32
N ASN A 62 -16.17 16.25 -5.56
CA ASN A 62 -17.02 15.53 -4.60
C ASN A 62 -17.51 16.42 -3.45
N TRP A 63 -16.72 17.41 -3.05
CA TRP A 63 -17.08 18.40 -2.04
C TRP A 63 -18.18 19.33 -2.55
N LEU A 64 -18.05 19.87 -3.76
CA LEU A 64 -19.09 20.69 -4.40
C LEU A 64 -20.38 19.92 -4.61
N ASN A 65 -20.29 18.65 -4.99
CA ASN A 65 -21.46 17.76 -5.11
C ASN A 65 -22.13 17.51 -3.75
N GLU A 66 -21.37 17.41 -2.66
CA GLU A 66 -21.94 17.28 -1.31
C GLU A 66 -22.62 18.57 -0.85
N ILE A 67 -22.06 19.74 -1.14
CA ILE A 67 -22.71 21.04 -0.86
C ILE A 67 -24.04 21.14 -1.60
N LYS A 68 -24.09 20.75 -2.88
CA LYS A 68 -25.33 20.75 -3.67
C LYS A 68 -26.38 19.78 -3.11
N ARG A 69 -25.95 18.60 -2.63
CA ARG A 69 -26.85 17.54 -2.15
C ARG A 69 -27.34 17.77 -0.73
N CYS A 70 -26.49 18.32 0.14
CA CYS A 70 -26.77 18.53 1.56
C CYS A 70 -26.44 19.97 1.96
N PRO A 71 -27.17 20.98 1.45
CA PRO A 71 -26.85 22.40 1.66
C PRO A 71 -26.93 22.83 3.12
N GLN A 72 -27.81 22.21 3.91
CA GLN A 72 -27.97 22.54 5.32
C GLN A 72 -26.85 22.00 6.23
N ASN A 73 -26.19 20.90 5.85
CA ASN A 73 -25.15 20.24 6.64
C ASN A 73 -24.16 19.48 5.74
N PRO A 74 -23.31 20.19 4.97
CA PRO A 74 -22.30 19.55 4.13
C PRO A 74 -21.22 18.90 5.00
N ASN A 75 -20.84 17.65 4.70
CA ASN A 75 -19.85 16.91 5.46
C ASN A 75 -18.65 16.50 4.59
N LEU A 76 -17.48 17.06 4.90
CA LEU A 76 -16.24 16.82 4.16
C LEU A 76 -15.78 15.35 4.26
N ILE A 77 -16.04 14.68 5.38
CA ILE A 77 -15.75 13.26 5.56
C ILE A 77 -16.54 12.44 4.54
N ARG A 78 -17.81 12.78 4.29
CA ARG A 78 -18.63 12.07 3.30
C ARG A 78 -18.11 12.27 1.88
N ALA A 79 -17.70 13.48 1.51
CA ALA A 79 -17.04 13.75 0.22
C ALA A 79 -15.72 12.97 0.06
N THR A 80 -14.96 12.85 1.15
CA THR A 80 -13.71 12.08 1.19
C THR A 80 -13.96 10.58 1.01
N LEU A 81 -14.97 10.03 1.71
CA LEU A 81 -15.39 8.65 1.55
C LEU A 81 -15.93 8.35 0.14
N ARG A 82 -16.54 9.31 -0.56
CA ARG A 82 -16.86 9.13 -1.99
C ARG A 82 -15.62 9.09 -2.88
N THR A 83 -14.59 9.86 -2.53
CA THR A 83 -13.35 9.94 -3.31
C THR A 83 -12.48 8.69 -3.16
N MET A 84 -12.35 8.15 -1.94
CA MET A 84 -11.43 7.03 -1.65
C MET A 84 -12.03 5.87 -0.88
N GLY A 85 -13.32 5.93 -0.51
CA GLY A 85 -13.96 4.91 0.32
C GLY A 85 -13.99 3.53 -0.34
N TRP A 86 -14.15 3.45 -1.67
CA TRP A 86 -14.05 2.17 -2.38
C TRP A 86 -12.67 1.51 -2.20
N LYS A 87 -11.59 2.29 -2.29
CA LYS A 87 -10.22 1.78 -2.04
C LYS A 87 -10.05 1.33 -0.60
N LEU A 88 -10.53 2.14 0.35
CA LEU A 88 -10.44 1.82 1.78
C LEU A 88 -11.24 0.55 2.13
N MET A 89 -12.44 0.40 1.57
CA MET A 89 -13.29 -0.77 1.76
C MET A 89 -12.62 -2.02 1.18
N LEU A 90 -12.07 -1.93 -0.03
CA LEU A 90 -11.33 -3.04 -0.65
C LEU A 90 -10.13 -3.46 0.19
N PHE A 91 -9.37 -2.50 0.74
CA PHE A 91 -8.25 -2.80 1.63
C PHE A 91 -8.71 -3.42 2.94
N GLY A 92 -9.83 -2.96 3.50
CA GLY A 92 -10.44 -3.58 4.68
C GLY A 92 -10.88 -5.02 4.43
N LEU A 93 -11.48 -5.31 3.27
CA LEU A 93 -11.89 -6.66 2.89
C LEU A 93 -10.68 -7.61 2.74
N LEU A 94 -9.56 -7.12 2.19
CA LEU A 94 -8.33 -7.89 2.05
C LEU A 94 -7.64 -8.20 3.38
N LEU A 95 -7.98 -7.48 4.46
CA LEU A 95 -7.43 -7.71 5.80
C LEU A 95 -8.00 -8.97 6.44
N ILE A 96 -9.26 -9.31 6.18
CA ILE A 96 -9.96 -10.46 6.78
C ILE A 96 -9.23 -11.80 6.54
N PRO A 97 -8.86 -12.18 5.29
CA PRO A 97 -8.11 -13.41 5.06
C PRO A 97 -6.69 -13.36 5.65
N LEU A 98 -6.06 -12.18 5.70
CA LEU A 98 -4.74 -12.02 6.32
C LEU A 98 -4.78 -12.32 7.83
N GLU A 99 -5.77 -11.75 8.53
CA GLU A 99 -5.97 -12.02 9.96
C GLU A 99 -6.34 -13.48 10.23
N SER A 100 -7.16 -14.07 9.36
CA SER A 100 -7.47 -15.50 9.42
C SER A 100 -6.20 -16.36 9.35
N LEU A 101 -5.27 -16.02 8.45
CA LEU A 101 -4.00 -16.73 8.32
C LEU A 101 -3.08 -16.51 9.53
N ASN A 102 -3.05 -15.31 10.12
CA ASN A 102 -2.32 -15.03 11.35
C ASN A 102 -2.80 -15.90 12.52
N ILE A 103 -4.09 -16.20 12.60
CA ILE A 103 -4.66 -17.09 13.61
C ILE A 103 -4.35 -18.56 13.31
N VAL A 104 -4.39 -18.97 12.04
CA VAL A 104 -4.12 -20.37 11.63
C VAL A 104 -2.64 -20.73 11.76
N GLN A 105 -1.73 -19.79 11.53
CA GLN A 105 -0.28 -20.02 11.60
C GLN A 105 0.21 -20.67 12.91
N PRO A 106 -0.11 -20.17 14.11
CA PRO A 106 0.30 -20.81 15.36
C PRO A 106 -0.32 -22.19 15.56
N LEU A 107 -1.53 -22.45 15.02
CA LEU A 107 -2.14 -23.78 15.06
C LEU A 107 -1.35 -24.79 14.22
N LEU A 108 -0.87 -24.38 13.04
CA LEU A 108 0.02 -25.19 12.21
C LEU A 108 1.36 -25.46 12.92
N LEU A 109 1.88 -24.47 13.64
CA LEU A 109 3.09 -24.64 14.44
C LEU A 109 2.88 -25.64 15.59
N ILE A 110 1.76 -25.56 16.31
CA ILE A 110 1.38 -26.54 17.34
C ILE A 110 1.28 -27.93 16.74
N TYR A 111 0.66 -28.06 15.56
CA TYR A 111 0.59 -29.34 14.85
C TYR A 111 1.96 -29.91 14.51
N PHE A 112 2.89 -29.07 14.03
CA PHE A 112 4.28 -29.48 13.80
C PHE A 112 4.99 -29.91 15.09
N MET A 113 4.75 -29.20 16.21
CA MET A 113 5.36 -29.53 17.50
C MET A 113 4.98 -30.92 18.04
N LYS A 114 3.83 -31.48 17.64
CA LYS A 114 3.42 -32.84 18.00
C LYS A 114 4.38 -33.93 17.51
N PHE A 115 5.21 -33.63 16.51
CA PHE A 115 6.27 -34.55 16.08
C PHE A 115 7.29 -34.83 17.18
N PHE A 116 7.55 -33.86 18.07
CA PHE A 116 8.55 -33.97 19.14
C PHE A 116 8.00 -34.59 20.43
N GLU A 117 6.71 -34.95 20.48
CA GLU A 117 6.12 -35.59 21.65
C GLU A 117 6.59 -37.06 21.78
N PRO A 118 6.82 -37.58 23.01
CA PRO A 118 7.36 -38.93 23.22
C PRO A 118 6.53 -40.07 22.61
N CYS A 119 5.25 -39.84 22.37
CA CYS A 119 4.30 -40.81 21.80
C CYS A 119 3.78 -40.39 20.42
N SER A 120 4.58 -39.65 19.64
CA SER A 120 4.16 -39.18 18.32
C SER A 120 3.95 -40.32 17.33
N THR A 121 2.83 -40.30 16.62
CA THR A 121 2.52 -41.23 15.52
C THR A 121 2.92 -40.67 14.15
N MET A 122 3.52 -39.48 14.11
CA MET A 122 3.92 -38.83 12.86
C MET A 122 5.16 -39.47 12.24
N PHE A 123 5.10 -39.73 10.93
CA PHE A 123 6.26 -40.15 10.15
C PHE A 123 7.16 -38.95 9.80
N SER A 124 8.47 -39.20 9.62
CA SER A 124 9.46 -38.14 9.35
C SER A 124 9.12 -37.27 8.13
N TRP A 125 8.57 -37.84 7.06
CA TRP A 125 8.17 -37.07 5.87
C TRP A 125 6.99 -36.12 6.14
N GLN A 126 6.07 -36.51 7.03
CA GLN A 126 4.94 -35.67 7.44
C GLN A 126 5.43 -34.47 8.25
N ALA A 127 6.43 -34.69 9.11
CA ALA A 127 7.06 -33.61 9.88
C ALA A 127 7.77 -32.59 8.96
N TRP A 128 8.51 -33.06 7.95
CA TRP A 128 9.11 -32.18 6.94
C TRP A 128 8.06 -31.37 6.17
N LEU A 129 6.95 -32.01 5.77
CA LEU A 129 5.88 -31.34 5.05
C LEU A 129 5.14 -30.31 5.92
N ALA A 130 4.92 -30.63 7.20
CA ALA A 130 4.36 -29.70 8.18
C ALA A 130 5.28 -28.49 8.41
N ALA A 131 6.58 -28.72 8.58
CA ALA A 131 7.58 -27.65 8.72
C ALA A 131 7.61 -26.72 7.50
N LEU A 132 7.64 -27.29 6.30
CA LEU A 132 7.61 -26.52 5.05
C LEU A 132 6.32 -25.70 4.95
N THR A 133 5.18 -26.28 5.32
CA THR A 133 3.89 -25.59 5.31
C THR A 133 3.90 -24.38 6.25
N VAL A 134 4.43 -24.52 7.47
CA VAL A 134 4.56 -23.41 8.43
C VAL A 134 5.41 -22.28 7.86
N ILE A 135 6.56 -22.61 7.24
CA ILE A 135 7.46 -21.62 6.63
C ILE A 135 6.77 -20.91 5.46
N MET A 136 6.10 -21.66 4.58
CA MET A 136 5.43 -21.09 3.41
C MET A 136 4.27 -20.18 3.82
N VAL A 137 3.47 -20.58 4.82
CA VAL A 137 2.39 -19.74 5.36
C VAL A 137 2.95 -18.47 5.99
N LEU A 138 4.03 -18.56 6.77
CA LEU A 138 4.72 -17.39 7.33
C LEU A 138 5.17 -16.41 6.25
N LEU A 139 5.82 -16.92 5.19
CA LEU A 139 6.30 -16.10 4.10
C LEU A 139 5.13 -15.41 3.36
N CYS A 140 4.07 -16.14 3.06
CA CYS A 140 2.87 -15.60 2.43
C CYS A 140 2.23 -14.48 3.25
N ILE A 141 2.05 -14.69 4.56
CA ILE A 141 1.52 -13.68 5.49
C ILE A 141 2.36 -12.40 5.42
N ASN A 142 3.67 -12.51 5.56
CA ASN A 142 4.57 -11.35 5.57
C ASN A 142 4.53 -10.60 4.23
N LEU A 143 4.58 -11.32 3.11
CA LEU A 143 4.53 -10.70 1.78
C LEU A 143 3.21 -9.93 1.57
N ILE A 144 2.07 -10.52 1.94
CA ILE A 144 0.77 -9.87 1.83
C ILE A 144 0.68 -8.66 2.77
N PHE A 145 1.17 -8.80 4.01
CA PHE A 145 1.18 -7.73 4.99
C PHE A 145 1.98 -6.51 4.52
N HIS A 146 3.19 -6.70 3.99
CA HIS A 146 3.97 -5.58 3.46
C HIS A 146 3.28 -4.88 2.28
N GLN A 147 2.64 -5.64 1.38
CA GLN A 147 1.85 -5.05 0.29
C GLN A 147 0.65 -4.25 0.81
N TYR A 148 -0.02 -4.77 1.84
CA TYR A 148 -1.13 -4.09 2.49
C TYR A 148 -0.67 -2.77 3.13
N VAL A 149 0.39 -2.82 3.95
CA VAL A 149 0.96 -1.63 4.62
C VAL A 149 1.36 -0.56 3.60
N TYR A 150 2.04 -0.95 2.51
CA TYR A 150 2.38 -0.01 1.46
C TYR A 150 1.13 0.66 0.85
N ARG A 151 0.09 -0.11 0.54
CA ARG A 151 -1.14 0.42 -0.07
C ARG A 151 -1.90 1.37 0.86
N ILE A 152 -2.01 1.04 2.15
CA ILE A 152 -2.71 1.88 3.12
C ILE A 152 -1.95 3.17 3.40
N VAL A 153 -0.61 3.11 3.52
CA VAL A 153 0.23 4.31 3.68
C VAL A 153 0.11 5.22 2.45
N MET A 154 0.19 4.66 1.24
CA MET A 154 0.02 5.44 0.01
C MET A 154 -1.37 6.07 -0.10
N CYS A 155 -2.42 5.40 0.38
CA CYS A 155 -3.76 5.97 0.49
C CYS A 155 -3.76 7.18 1.44
N GLY A 156 -3.13 7.07 2.61
CA GLY A 156 -2.97 8.17 3.55
C GLY A 156 -2.21 9.37 2.96
N VAL A 157 -1.14 9.13 2.20
CA VAL A 157 -0.41 10.19 1.47
C VAL A 157 -1.32 10.87 0.45
N GLN A 158 -2.10 10.10 -0.32
CA GLN A 158 -3.05 10.66 -1.29
C GLN A 158 -4.09 11.56 -0.61
N MET A 159 -4.62 11.14 0.54
CA MET A 159 -5.57 11.95 1.32
C MET A 159 -4.93 13.26 1.79
N ARG A 160 -3.73 13.19 2.39
CA ARG A 160 -3.00 14.39 2.85
C ARG A 160 -2.74 15.39 1.72
N LEU A 161 -2.34 14.90 0.54
CA LEU A 161 -2.11 15.74 -0.63
C LEU A 161 -3.41 16.42 -1.10
N ALA A 162 -4.52 15.67 -1.16
CA ALA A 162 -5.82 16.21 -1.55
C ALA A 162 -6.30 17.32 -0.61
N TYR A 163 -6.22 17.10 0.70
CA TYR A 163 -6.61 18.12 1.69
C TYR A 163 -5.72 19.35 1.65
N SER A 164 -4.40 19.16 1.55
CA SER A 164 -3.45 20.28 1.51
C SER A 164 -3.70 21.16 0.28
N GLY A 165 -3.96 20.55 -0.88
CA GLY A 165 -4.31 21.28 -2.09
C GLY A 165 -5.66 22.00 -1.99
N LEU A 166 -6.67 21.37 -1.36
CA LEU A 166 -7.98 21.97 -1.16
C LEU A 166 -7.92 23.19 -0.25
N ILE A 167 -7.17 23.10 0.86
CA ILE A 167 -6.94 24.21 1.79
C ILE A 167 -6.21 25.35 1.07
N PHE A 168 -5.16 25.04 0.31
CA PHE A 168 -4.40 26.04 -0.44
C PHE A 168 -5.29 26.83 -1.42
N ARG A 169 -6.14 26.13 -2.20
CA ARG A 169 -7.11 26.78 -3.08
C ARG A 169 -8.06 27.67 -2.30
N LYS A 170 -8.60 27.17 -1.18
CA LYS A 170 -9.55 27.93 -0.38
C LYS A 170 -8.97 29.19 0.24
N VAL A 171 -7.69 29.17 0.61
CA VAL A 171 -6.97 30.33 1.17
C VAL A 171 -6.72 31.38 0.08
N ASN A 172 -6.37 30.96 -1.14
CA ASN A 172 -6.06 31.86 -2.25
C ASN A 172 -7.29 32.43 -2.99
N GLU A 173 -8.49 31.90 -2.73
CA GLU A 173 -9.76 32.45 -3.25
C GLU A 173 -10.28 33.66 -2.45
N LYS A 174 -9.55 34.14 -1.44
CA LYS A 174 -9.83 35.40 -0.74
C LYS A 174 -9.08 36.56 -1.36
#